data_AF-A0A1F9BNF1-F1
#
_entry.id   AF-A0A1F9BNF1-F1
#
_cell.length_a   1.000
_cell.length_b   1.000
_cell.length_c   1.000
_cell.angle_alpha   90.00
_cell.angle_beta   90.00
_cell.angle_gamma   90.00
#
_symmetry.space_group_name_H-M   'P 1'
#
loop_
_entity.id
_entity.type
_entity.pdbx_description
1 polymer ?
#
loop_
_entity_poly.entity_id
_entity_poly.type
_entity_poly.pdbx_seq_one_letter_code
_entity_poly.pdbx_strand_id
1 'polypeptide(L)'
;MKRLIGFFLAIILLLALAGPGWGADANYYVDSRVAVSGDGSIGSPWKLTSSINWTTIKNRVDAGYMVYLNFARGATWMVDWSIGASGADGRPITLRPYGTGPPPKFTSGLRAIRTNGKSYINISGFDVQGISVSGTSDIITVSYCIIQQCSGSAIFWTGLTGSIYNCTLTGGMGLSGQPIYVKNARANVTVRNCIIVGNRVNIGKVAGTWDIDYCLLAGNGYTSQKTTYDRLGAHNIIEQSPQWTKWPIGVGYFVMCQDDQDVAYASQWETALAPYGKHHTFFINSADAQTRVQRDVTPEEITILQGLVSDGMDLSNHSRIHNVYNASSLFSVTSTNTNPTCNVDIAGNQIFLSCDEVGNRVTQSIRSGETITTLKASAAGKGWTIRTTSGIQEWTPLSYLADSGGAQAVPYSPAPDKTTYRFYQPILDEQTWLRSNFRLSNTIFAYPGGNQDGSIQAWLKDVAGFSAARGYQVTNHIDYLSSLNIFNTSCCNANIFKSPDGTEDSVRQRVRQVAVHAMSLGAGIVVLAHHDNASGFSSNQIAWIADELGKMGMPLITYKDYVNTILTDVHTSADGYTYTKSYAWVPDFSLKSSSPCINAGTNVGLTTDILGNSIKGTPDIGAYEYQGGGGTGG
;
A
#
# COMPACT_ATOMS: atom_id res chain seq x y z
N MET A 1 -56.20 -62.59 -12.39
CA MET A 1 -55.86 -61.29 -13.02
C MET A 1 -55.76 -60.13 -12.02
N LYS A 2 -56.79 -59.77 -11.23
CA LYS A 2 -56.73 -58.60 -10.32
C LYS A 2 -55.58 -58.61 -9.28
N ARG A 3 -55.23 -59.78 -8.73
CA ARG A 3 -54.09 -59.93 -7.78
C ARG A 3 -52.71 -59.82 -8.46
N LEU A 4 -52.62 -60.13 -9.75
CA LEU A 4 -51.37 -60.04 -10.52
C LEU A 4 -51.06 -58.58 -10.92
N ILE A 5 -52.11 -57.81 -11.26
CA ILE A 5 -52.02 -56.38 -11.59
C ILE A 5 -51.63 -55.56 -10.36
N GLY A 6 -52.19 -55.87 -9.18
CA GLY A 6 -51.80 -55.19 -7.92
C GLY A 6 -50.34 -55.43 -7.53
N PHE A 7 -49.81 -56.64 -7.75
CA PHE A 7 -48.41 -56.98 -7.48
C PHE A 7 -47.45 -56.29 -8.47
N PHE A 8 -47.81 -56.23 -9.75
CA PHE A 8 -47.02 -55.50 -10.75
C PHE A 8 -47.01 -53.99 -10.51
N LEU A 9 -48.14 -53.40 -10.13
CA LEU A 9 -48.20 -51.98 -9.76
C LEU A 9 -47.40 -51.68 -8.49
N ALA A 10 -47.41 -52.58 -7.49
CA ALA A 10 -46.59 -52.43 -6.30
C ALA A 10 -45.08 -52.52 -6.60
N ILE A 11 -44.65 -53.38 -7.53
CA ILE A 11 -43.25 -53.48 -7.97
C ILE A 11 -42.83 -52.25 -8.78
N ILE A 12 -43.68 -51.76 -9.69
CA ILE A 12 -43.41 -50.53 -10.44
C ILE A 12 -43.36 -49.33 -9.50
N LEU A 13 -44.22 -49.28 -8.47
CA LEU A 13 -44.19 -48.24 -7.45
C LEU A 13 -42.95 -48.36 -6.54
N LEU A 14 -42.52 -49.57 -6.16
CA LEU A 14 -41.27 -49.77 -5.41
C LEU A 14 -40.02 -49.44 -6.22
N LEU A 15 -40.01 -49.74 -7.52
CA LEU A 15 -38.91 -49.39 -8.43
C LEU A 15 -38.91 -47.90 -8.78
N ALA A 16 -40.07 -47.23 -8.76
CA ALA A 16 -40.18 -45.79 -8.88
C ALA A 16 -39.83 -45.04 -7.57
N LEU A 17 -40.00 -45.68 -6.41
CA LEU A 17 -39.59 -45.18 -5.09
C LEU A 17 -38.13 -45.51 -4.74
N ALA A 18 -37.53 -46.48 -5.43
CA ALA A 18 -36.08 -46.63 -5.50
C ALA A 18 -35.52 -45.47 -6.34
N GLY A 19 -35.59 -44.26 -5.76
CA GLY A 19 -34.90 -43.10 -6.30
C GLY A 19 -33.44 -43.45 -6.56
N PRO A 20 -32.78 -42.78 -7.53
CA PRO A 20 -31.39 -43.04 -7.85
C PRO A 20 -30.61 -43.11 -6.55
N GLY A 21 -30.09 -44.30 -6.21
CA GLY A 21 -29.44 -44.54 -4.93
C GLY A 21 -28.40 -43.44 -4.75
N TRP A 22 -28.56 -42.63 -3.70
CA TRP A 22 -27.68 -41.50 -3.44
C TRP A 22 -26.29 -42.11 -3.25
N GLY A 23 -25.45 -41.98 -4.28
CA GLY A 23 -24.13 -42.57 -4.28
C GLY A 23 -23.38 -42.05 -3.06
N ALA A 24 -22.86 -42.96 -2.23
CA ALA A 24 -22.12 -42.60 -1.03
C ALA A 24 -21.00 -41.60 -1.37
N ASP A 25 -20.93 -40.50 -0.64
CA ASP A 25 -19.95 -39.42 -0.78
C ASP A 25 -18.56 -39.88 -1.25
N ALA A 26 -18.08 -39.34 -2.37
CA ALA A 26 -16.77 -39.64 -2.91
C ALA A 26 -15.70 -38.75 -2.24
N ASN A 27 -14.84 -39.36 -1.42
CA ASN A 27 -13.80 -38.66 -0.67
C ASN A 27 -12.42 -38.93 -1.28
N TYR A 28 -11.68 -37.85 -1.56
CA TYR A 28 -10.30 -37.88 -2.01
C TYR A 28 -9.43 -37.07 -1.06
N TYR A 29 -8.14 -37.39 -0.96
CA TYR A 29 -7.22 -36.85 0.03
C TYR A 29 -5.95 -36.29 -0.60
N VAL A 30 -5.52 -35.14 -0.11
CA VAL A 30 -4.32 -34.41 -0.55
C VAL A 30 -3.47 -34.05 0.67
N ASP A 31 -2.18 -34.39 0.67
CA ASP A 31 -1.24 -34.08 1.74
C ASP A 31 0.15 -33.80 1.16
N SER A 32 0.65 -32.58 1.23
CA SER A 32 1.98 -32.25 0.68
C SER A 32 3.14 -32.88 1.45
N ARG A 33 2.90 -33.43 2.64
CA ARG A 33 3.92 -34.01 3.52
C ARG A 33 4.24 -35.47 3.20
N VAL A 34 3.39 -36.17 2.44
CA VAL A 34 3.71 -37.56 2.06
C VAL A 34 4.93 -37.60 1.13
N ALA A 35 5.70 -38.67 1.21
CA ALA A 35 6.94 -38.82 0.45
C ALA A 35 6.68 -38.81 -1.07
N VAL A 36 5.69 -39.60 -1.51
CA VAL A 36 5.31 -39.80 -2.91
C VAL A 36 3.81 -39.56 -3.11
N SER A 37 3.42 -39.12 -4.31
CA SER A 37 1.99 -38.94 -4.62
C SER A 37 1.30 -40.29 -4.79
N GLY A 38 0.19 -40.47 -4.09
CA GLY A 38 -0.62 -41.68 -4.14
C GLY A 38 -1.76 -41.65 -5.16
N ASP A 39 -2.83 -42.38 -4.85
CA ASP A 39 -4.04 -42.53 -5.70
C ASP A 39 -5.20 -41.62 -5.26
N GLY A 40 -5.02 -40.86 -4.18
CA GLY A 40 -6.04 -39.96 -3.63
C GLY A 40 -6.91 -40.61 -2.56
N SER A 41 -6.64 -41.86 -2.17
CA SER A 41 -7.25 -42.49 -0.98
C SER A 41 -6.64 -41.93 0.32
N ILE A 42 -7.30 -42.15 1.47
CA ILE A 42 -6.79 -41.68 2.76
C ILE A 42 -5.44 -42.33 3.14
N GLY A 43 -5.21 -43.59 2.74
CA GLY A 43 -3.97 -44.31 2.98
C GLY A 43 -2.86 -43.99 1.97
N SER A 44 -3.20 -43.35 0.84
CA SER A 44 -2.29 -43.00 -0.25
C SER A 44 -2.73 -41.68 -0.88
N PRO A 45 -2.64 -40.55 -0.15
CA PRO A 45 -3.15 -39.26 -0.63
C PRO A 45 -2.29 -38.72 -1.77
N TRP A 46 -2.86 -37.83 -2.58
CA TRP A 46 -2.09 -37.07 -3.56
C TRP A 46 -1.16 -36.09 -2.86
N LYS A 47 0.09 -35.99 -3.34
CA LYS A 47 1.08 -35.05 -2.76
C LYS A 47 0.87 -33.64 -3.28
N LEU A 48 0.77 -33.52 -4.61
CA LEU A 48 0.68 -32.26 -5.31
C LEU A 48 -0.75 -32.04 -5.81
N THR A 49 -1.17 -30.79 -5.88
CA THR A 49 -2.47 -30.44 -6.48
C THR A 49 -2.54 -30.76 -7.98
N SER A 50 -1.39 -30.81 -8.66
CA SER A 50 -1.27 -31.25 -10.06
C SER A 50 -1.45 -32.76 -10.24
N SER A 51 -1.36 -33.56 -9.17
CA SER A 51 -1.59 -35.01 -9.20
C SER A 51 -3.07 -35.40 -9.07
N ILE A 52 -3.95 -34.42 -8.82
CA ILE A 52 -5.39 -34.65 -8.71
C ILE A 52 -5.94 -35.14 -10.05
N ASN A 53 -6.55 -36.32 -10.06
CA ASN A 53 -7.16 -36.88 -11.26
C ASN A 53 -8.57 -36.30 -11.48
N TRP A 54 -8.64 -35.21 -12.23
CA TRP A 54 -9.88 -34.51 -12.53
C TRP A 54 -10.86 -35.32 -13.39
N THR A 55 -10.38 -36.26 -14.20
CA THR A 55 -11.26 -37.17 -14.97
C THR A 55 -12.04 -38.07 -14.02
N THR A 56 -11.37 -38.65 -13.01
CA THR A 56 -12.02 -39.47 -11.98
C THR A 56 -13.03 -38.65 -11.18
N ILE A 57 -12.66 -37.44 -10.76
CA ILE A 57 -13.56 -36.54 -10.02
C ILE A 57 -14.79 -36.21 -10.85
N LYS A 58 -14.61 -35.84 -12.12
CA LYS A 58 -15.72 -35.51 -13.02
C LYS A 58 -16.68 -36.70 -13.17
N ASN A 59 -16.15 -37.90 -13.40
CA ASN A 59 -16.97 -39.10 -13.54
C ASN A 59 -17.82 -39.37 -12.29
N ARG A 60 -17.33 -39.04 -11.09
CA ARG A 60 -18.12 -39.14 -9.85
C ARG A 60 -19.23 -38.09 -9.78
N VAL A 61 -18.94 -36.83 -10.12
CA VAL A 61 -19.97 -35.79 -10.19
C VAL A 61 -21.06 -36.17 -11.20
N ASP A 62 -20.66 -36.63 -12.39
CA ASP A 62 -21.59 -37.06 -13.45
C ASP A 62 -22.44 -38.26 -13.02
N ALA A 63 -21.87 -39.18 -12.24
CA ALA A 63 -22.59 -40.30 -11.63
C ALA A 63 -23.44 -39.90 -10.40
N GLY A 64 -23.48 -38.61 -10.07
CA GLY A 64 -24.36 -38.02 -9.08
C GLY A 64 -23.88 -38.03 -7.64
N TYR A 65 -22.59 -38.26 -7.43
CA TYR A 65 -21.97 -38.23 -6.11
C TYR A 65 -21.68 -36.81 -5.66
N MET A 66 -21.79 -36.57 -4.34
CA MET A 66 -21.07 -35.48 -3.69
C MET A 66 -19.57 -35.79 -3.71
N VAL A 67 -18.74 -34.82 -4.06
CA VAL A 67 -17.28 -35.01 -4.11
C VAL A 67 -16.61 -34.10 -3.09
N TYR A 68 -15.79 -34.70 -2.23
CA TYR A 68 -14.95 -33.98 -1.27
C TYR A 68 -13.47 -34.17 -1.60
N LEU A 69 -12.77 -33.06 -1.78
CA LEU A 69 -11.31 -32.99 -1.85
C LEU A 69 -10.81 -32.54 -0.48
N ASN A 70 -10.28 -33.49 0.29
CA ASN A 70 -9.85 -33.30 1.66
C ASN A 70 -8.36 -32.96 1.69
N PHE A 71 -8.01 -31.78 2.19
CA PHE A 71 -6.63 -31.30 2.32
C PHE A 71 -6.14 -31.45 3.76
N ALA A 72 -4.94 -31.99 3.94
CA ALA A 72 -4.44 -32.30 5.26
C ALA A 72 -4.15 -31.03 6.07
N ARG A 73 -4.66 -30.94 7.30
CA ARG A 73 -4.29 -29.88 8.24
C ARG A 73 -2.78 -29.88 8.53
N GLY A 74 -2.22 -28.69 8.63
CA GLY A 74 -0.78 -28.45 8.79
C GLY A 74 0.07 -28.63 7.52
N ALA A 75 -0.52 -29.06 6.39
CA ALA A 75 0.20 -29.13 5.12
C ALA A 75 0.22 -27.76 4.42
N THR A 76 1.28 -27.50 3.65
CA THR A 76 1.48 -26.26 2.89
C THR A 76 1.72 -26.57 1.41
N TRP A 77 1.12 -25.79 0.51
CA TRP A 77 1.35 -25.88 -0.93
C TRP A 77 1.85 -24.55 -1.49
N MET A 78 2.87 -24.63 -2.36
CA MET A 78 3.46 -23.50 -3.08
C MET A 78 3.08 -23.52 -4.57
N VAL A 79 1.82 -23.27 -4.92
CA VAL A 79 1.30 -23.57 -6.27
C VAL A 79 0.22 -22.59 -6.74
N ASP A 80 0.16 -22.39 -8.06
CA ASP A 80 -0.99 -21.78 -8.73
C ASP A 80 -1.96 -22.87 -9.20
N TRP A 81 -2.87 -23.30 -8.32
CA TRP A 81 -3.72 -24.45 -8.60
C TRP A 81 -4.96 -24.07 -9.43
N SER A 82 -5.30 -24.91 -10.42
CA SER A 82 -6.53 -24.79 -11.20
C SER A 82 -7.44 -25.99 -10.98
N ILE A 83 -8.71 -25.72 -10.70
CA ILE A 83 -9.78 -26.71 -10.59
C ILE A 83 -10.15 -27.18 -12.01
N GLY A 84 -10.14 -28.50 -12.20
CA GLY A 84 -10.31 -29.13 -13.52
C GLY A 84 -11.74 -29.53 -13.86
N ALA A 85 -12.64 -29.60 -12.88
CA ALA A 85 -14.02 -30.05 -13.06
C ALA A 85 -15.02 -29.13 -12.35
N SER A 86 -16.25 -29.05 -12.88
CA SER A 86 -17.39 -28.41 -12.20
C SER A 86 -18.09 -29.43 -11.31
N GLY A 87 -18.72 -28.95 -10.24
CA GLY A 87 -19.79 -29.70 -9.58
C GLY A 87 -21.09 -29.63 -10.38
N ALA A 88 -22.19 -30.05 -9.74
CA ALA A 88 -23.54 -29.91 -10.25
C ALA A 88 -24.44 -29.23 -9.20
N ASP A 89 -25.64 -28.81 -9.62
CA ASP A 89 -26.63 -28.26 -8.68
C ASP A 89 -26.98 -29.28 -7.60
N GLY A 90 -27.07 -28.78 -6.36
CA GLY A 90 -27.19 -29.60 -5.15
C GLY A 90 -26.01 -30.55 -4.90
N ARG A 91 -24.96 -30.59 -5.73
CA ARG A 91 -23.80 -31.50 -5.65
C ARG A 91 -22.48 -30.81 -5.99
N PRO A 92 -22.06 -29.83 -5.17
CA PRO A 92 -20.82 -29.11 -5.42
C PRO A 92 -19.60 -30.00 -5.20
N ILE A 93 -18.50 -29.67 -5.89
CA ILE A 93 -17.18 -30.18 -5.47
C ILE A 93 -16.75 -29.35 -4.26
N THR A 94 -16.55 -30.02 -3.13
CA THR A 94 -16.20 -29.36 -1.86
C THR A 94 -14.73 -29.61 -1.52
N LEU A 95 -13.97 -28.54 -1.42
CA LEU A 95 -12.60 -28.52 -0.93
C LEU A 95 -12.66 -28.21 0.57
N ARG A 96 -12.13 -29.08 1.42
CA ARG A 96 -12.17 -28.92 2.87
C ARG A 96 -10.94 -29.49 3.57
N PRO A 97 -10.64 -29.07 4.81
CA PRO A 97 -9.59 -29.70 5.61
C PRO A 97 -9.96 -31.10 6.12
N TYR A 98 -8.96 -31.94 6.39
CA TYR A 98 -9.07 -33.13 7.23
C TYR A 98 -7.90 -33.26 8.22
N GLY A 99 -8.08 -34.09 9.24
CA GLY A 99 -7.10 -34.30 10.30
C GLY A 99 -7.19 -33.23 11.40
N THR A 100 -6.10 -33.04 12.14
CA THR A 100 -5.98 -32.08 13.24
C THR A 100 -4.86 -31.08 12.98
N GLY A 101 -4.89 -29.94 13.67
CA GLY A 101 -3.86 -28.89 13.59
C GLY A 101 -4.29 -27.66 12.79
N PRO A 102 -3.31 -26.82 12.38
CA PRO A 102 -3.58 -25.59 11.64
C PRO A 102 -4.31 -25.85 10.31
N PRO A 103 -5.09 -24.87 9.80
CA PRO A 103 -5.71 -25.01 8.49
C PRO A 103 -4.67 -25.31 7.40
N PRO A 104 -5.02 -26.06 6.34
CA PRO A 104 -4.16 -26.28 5.20
C PRO A 104 -3.82 -24.92 4.54
N LYS A 105 -2.56 -24.74 4.18
CA LYS A 105 -2.02 -23.43 3.77
C LYS A 105 -1.63 -23.38 2.28
N PHE A 106 -2.07 -22.35 1.57
CA PHE A 106 -1.62 -22.05 0.21
C PHE A 106 -0.77 -20.77 0.18
N THR A 107 0.38 -20.85 -0.49
CA THR A 107 1.37 -19.77 -0.70
C THR A 107 1.81 -19.79 -2.18
N SER A 108 2.02 -18.66 -2.86
CA SER A 108 2.39 -18.56 -4.30
C SER A 108 2.53 -17.09 -4.72
N GLY A 109 2.95 -16.81 -5.96
CA GLY A 109 3.18 -15.46 -6.47
C GLY A 109 1.96 -14.72 -7.05
N LEU A 110 0.87 -15.40 -7.46
CA LEU A 110 -0.24 -14.73 -8.18
C LEU A 110 -1.67 -15.25 -7.90
N ARG A 111 -1.98 -16.57 -7.98
CA ARG A 111 -3.36 -17.11 -7.81
C ARG A 111 -3.40 -18.50 -7.13
N ALA A 112 -3.97 -18.61 -5.92
CA ALA A 112 -3.84 -19.81 -5.08
C ALA A 112 -4.72 -20.93 -5.60
N ILE A 113 -6.00 -20.58 -5.78
CA ILE A 113 -7.07 -21.48 -6.22
C ILE A 113 -7.77 -20.78 -7.37
N ARG A 114 -7.70 -21.37 -8.56
CA ARG A 114 -8.36 -20.90 -9.78
C ARG A 114 -9.50 -21.82 -10.12
N THR A 115 -10.73 -21.31 -10.19
CA THR A 115 -11.86 -22.11 -10.67
C THR A 115 -11.89 -22.22 -12.19
N ASN A 116 -11.26 -21.30 -12.94
CA ASN A 116 -11.12 -21.37 -14.40
C ASN A 116 -12.42 -21.75 -15.17
N GLY A 117 -13.53 -21.10 -14.82
CA GLY A 117 -14.85 -21.34 -15.42
C GLY A 117 -15.59 -22.58 -14.92
N LYS A 118 -15.11 -23.23 -13.85
CA LYS A 118 -15.78 -24.38 -13.23
C LYS A 118 -16.77 -23.95 -12.15
N SER A 119 -18.04 -24.33 -12.28
CA SER A 119 -19.15 -23.93 -11.42
C SER A 119 -19.43 -24.96 -10.31
N TYR A 120 -20.23 -24.56 -9.31
CA TYR A 120 -20.61 -25.38 -8.15
C TYR A 120 -19.39 -25.85 -7.35
N ILE A 121 -18.57 -24.88 -6.95
CA ILE A 121 -17.35 -25.13 -6.18
C ILE A 121 -17.52 -24.54 -4.78
N ASN A 122 -17.28 -25.37 -3.76
CA ASN A 122 -17.22 -24.94 -2.37
C ASN A 122 -15.78 -24.99 -1.87
N ILE A 123 -15.23 -23.86 -1.45
CA ILE A 123 -13.87 -23.74 -0.91
C ILE A 123 -14.00 -23.42 0.57
N SER A 124 -13.53 -24.32 1.44
CA SER A 124 -13.75 -24.17 2.88
C SER A 124 -12.54 -24.49 3.74
N GLY A 125 -12.28 -23.68 4.77
CA GLY A 125 -11.36 -24.03 5.86
C GLY A 125 -9.87 -23.90 5.53
N PHE A 126 -9.48 -22.91 4.71
CA PHE A 126 -8.11 -22.71 4.24
C PHE A 126 -7.46 -21.42 4.76
N ASP A 127 -6.13 -21.45 4.91
CA ASP A 127 -5.30 -20.25 5.02
C ASP A 127 -4.63 -19.98 3.67
N VAL A 128 -4.93 -18.85 3.05
CA VAL A 128 -4.42 -18.42 1.76
C VAL A 128 -3.61 -17.16 1.96
N GLN A 129 -2.29 -17.23 1.76
CA GLN A 129 -1.37 -16.11 1.97
C GLN A 129 -0.66 -15.74 0.67
N GLY A 130 -0.61 -14.44 0.35
CA GLY A 130 0.11 -13.91 -0.82
C GLY A 130 -0.78 -13.71 -2.04
N ILE A 131 -2.02 -14.20 -2.01
CA ILE A 131 -2.68 -14.64 -3.25
C ILE A 131 -4.21 -14.57 -3.22
N SER A 132 -4.81 -14.41 -4.41
CA SER A 132 -6.26 -14.47 -4.64
C SER A 132 -6.84 -15.89 -4.79
N VAL A 133 -8.09 -16.07 -4.37
CA VAL A 133 -9.01 -17.08 -4.94
C VAL A 133 -9.62 -16.46 -6.19
N SER A 134 -9.44 -17.08 -7.36
CA SER A 134 -9.89 -16.48 -8.64
C SER A 134 -10.73 -17.37 -9.55
N GLY A 135 -11.68 -16.80 -10.30
CA GLY A 135 -12.57 -17.63 -11.12
C GLY A 135 -13.39 -16.92 -12.18
N THR A 136 -13.93 -17.67 -13.15
CA THR A 136 -14.91 -17.17 -14.14
C THR A 136 -16.21 -17.98 -14.11
N SER A 137 -16.59 -18.47 -12.93
CA SER A 137 -17.61 -19.52 -12.76
C SER A 137 -18.95 -18.99 -12.31
N ASP A 138 -20.01 -19.76 -12.54
CA ASP A 138 -21.37 -19.29 -12.27
C ASP A 138 -21.77 -19.35 -10.80
N ILE A 139 -21.23 -20.31 -10.02
CA ILE A 139 -21.60 -20.52 -8.61
C ILE A 139 -20.36 -20.94 -7.81
N ILE A 140 -19.91 -20.09 -6.90
CA ILE A 140 -18.78 -20.35 -5.99
C ILE A 140 -19.20 -20.00 -4.56
N THR A 141 -18.87 -20.87 -3.60
CA THR A 141 -18.97 -20.59 -2.16
C THR A 141 -17.59 -20.61 -1.53
N VAL A 142 -17.25 -19.58 -0.75
CA VAL A 142 -16.02 -19.53 0.05
C VAL A 142 -16.39 -19.40 1.52
N SER A 143 -15.94 -20.32 2.37
CA SER A 143 -16.27 -20.29 3.81
C SER A 143 -15.11 -20.64 4.73
N TYR A 144 -15.06 -20.08 5.94
CA TYR A 144 -14.00 -20.37 6.93
C TYR A 144 -12.59 -20.20 6.37
N CYS A 145 -12.39 -19.22 5.50
CA CYS A 145 -11.09 -18.96 4.92
C CYS A 145 -10.44 -17.76 5.58
N ILE A 146 -9.14 -17.88 5.84
CA ILE A 146 -8.27 -16.74 6.10
C ILE A 146 -7.60 -16.44 4.76
N ILE A 147 -7.81 -15.25 4.23
CA ILE A 147 -7.17 -14.82 2.98
C ILE A 147 -6.42 -13.53 3.27
N GLN A 148 -5.10 -13.57 3.09
CA GLN A 148 -4.19 -12.56 3.61
C GLN A 148 -3.05 -12.22 2.65
N GLN A 149 -2.51 -11.00 2.77
CA GLN A 149 -1.34 -10.52 2.02
C GLN A 149 -1.47 -10.70 0.49
N CYS A 150 -2.65 -10.51 -0.08
CA CYS A 150 -2.87 -10.70 -1.51
C CYS A 150 -2.29 -9.52 -2.30
N SER A 151 -1.44 -9.74 -3.29
CA SER A 151 -0.93 -8.65 -4.16
C SER A 151 -2.02 -7.94 -4.98
N GLY A 152 -3.23 -8.51 -5.06
CA GLY A 152 -4.41 -7.95 -5.69
C GLY A 152 -5.66 -8.14 -4.82
N SER A 153 -6.69 -8.75 -5.39
CA SER A 153 -7.92 -9.04 -4.63
C SER A 153 -7.82 -10.32 -3.83
N ALA A 154 -8.36 -10.39 -2.61
CA ALA A 154 -8.41 -11.65 -1.86
C ALA A 154 -9.32 -12.68 -2.55
N ILE A 155 -10.47 -12.23 -3.04
CA ILE A 155 -11.38 -13.00 -3.88
C ILE A 155 -11.61 -12.22 -5.17
N PHE A 156 -11.27 -12.80 -6.31
CA PHE A 156 -11.48 -12.26 -7.64
C PHE A 156 -12.43 -13.18 -8.40
N TRP A 157 -13.58 -12.75 -8.88
CA TRP A 157 -14.38 -13.64 -9.73
C TRP A 157 -15.10 -12.91 -10.86
N THR A 158 -15.41 -13.65 -11.91
CA THR A 158 -16.15 -13.15 -13.05
C THR A 158 -17.25 -14.15 -13.41
N GLY A 159 -18.42 -14.05 -12.77
CA GLY A 159 -19.51 -15.00 -13.03
C GLY A 159 -20.80 -14.65 -12.32
N LEU A 160 -21.81 -15.52 -12.40
CA LEU A 160 -23.20 -15.17 -12.07
C LEU A 160 -23.43 -14.93 -10.57
N THR A 161 -23.25 -15.93 -9.72
CA THR A 161 -23.63 -15.95 -8.31
C THR A 161 -22.45 -16.38 -7.43
N GLY A 162 -22.36 -15.85 -6.22
CA GLY A 162 -21.56 -16.54 -5.23
C GLY A 162 -21.71 -16.02 -3.82
N SER A 163 -21.12 -16.78 -2.90
CA SER A 163 -21.35 -16.62 -1.46
C SER A 163 -20.05 -16.68 -0.68
N ILE A 164 -19.90 -15.78 0.30
CA ILE A 164 -18.72 -15.70 1.16
C ILE A 164 -19.20 -15.66 2.62
N TYR A 165 -18.78 -16.64 3.42
CA TYR A 165 -19.30 -16.87 4.76
C TYR A 165 -18.19 -17.09 5.78
N ASN A 166 -18.22 -16.41 6.93
CA ASN A 166 -17.29 -16.69 8.02
C ASN A 166 -15.82 -16.65 7.56
N CYS A 167 -15.44 -15.64 6.77
CA CYS A 167 -14.08 -15.48 6.27
C CYS A 167 -13.38 -14.29 6.95
N THR A 168 -12.06 -14.37 7.05
CA THR A 168 -11.20 -13.25 7.46
C THR A 168 -10.35 -12.84 6.25
N LEU A 169 -10.64 -11.68 5.68
CA LEU A 169 -9.99 -11.14 4.48
C LEU A 169 -9.13 -9.93 4.87
N THR A 170 -7.82 -10.03 4.68
CA THR A 170 -6.86 -9.00 5.12
C THR A 170 -5.80 -8.72 4.05
N GLY A 171 -5.28 -7.49 4.03
CA GLY A 171 -4.01 -7.21 3.34
C GLY A 171 -4.02 -7.40 1.82
N GLY A 172 -5.01 -6.85 1.10
CA GLY A 172 -4.87 -6.57 -0.33
C GLY A 172 -3.77 -5.53 -0.52
N MET A 173 -2.57 -5.99 -0.87
CA MET A 173 -1.30 -5.27 -0.79
C MET A 173 -1.08 -4.20 -1.88
N GLY A 174 -2.14 -3.83 -2.58
CA GLY A 174 -2.11 -2.70 -3.51
C GLY A 174 -3.13 -1.66 -3.05
N LEU A 175 -2.81 -0.37 -3.20
CA LEU A 175 -3.80 0.69 -3.01
C LEU A 175 -4.94 0.66 -4.06
N SER A 176 -4.86 -0.26 -5.03
CA SER A 176 -5.94 -0.68 -5.94
C SER A 176 -6.55 -2.06 -5.60
N GLY A 177 -5.97 -2.81 -4.67
CA GLY A 177 -6.41 -4.13 -4.25
C GLY A 177 -7.75 -4.08 -3.53
N GLN A 178 -8.65 -4.96 -3.94
CA GLN A 178 -10.02 -5.03 -3.43
C GLN A 178 -10.23 -6.38 -2.76
N PRO A 179 -10.73 -6.47 -1.52
CA PRO A 179 -10.80 -7.76 -0.84
C PRO A 179 -11.69 -8.73 -1.62
N ILE A 180 -12.79 -8.22 -2.17
CA ILE A 180 -13.69 -8.96 -3.05
C ILE A 180 -13.85 -8.13 -4.31
N TYR A 181 -13.31 -8.61 -5.42
CA TYR A 181 -13.54 -8.03 -6.74
C TYR A 181 -14.36 -8.94 -7.62
N VAL A 182 -15.36 -8.34 -8.22
CA VAL A 182 -16.34 -9.04 -9.03
C VAL A 182 -16.51 -8.29 -10.31
N LYS A 183 -16.15 -8.95 -11.40
CA LYS A 183 -16.25 -8.36 -12.73
C LYS A 183 -17.36 -9.05 -13.48
N ASN A 184 -18.29 -8.28 -14.03
CA ASN A 184 -19.37 -8.78 -14.89
C ASN A 184 -20.31 -9.79 -14.22
N ALA A 185 -20.49 -9.74 -12.89
CA ALA A 185 -21.54 -10.57 -12.31
C ALA A 185 -22.92 -10.16 -12.86
N ARG A 186 -23.75 -11.16 -13.11
CA ARG A 186 -25.11 -10.98 -13.62
C ARG A 186 -26.16 -11.51 -12.64
N ALA A 187 -25.76 -12.00 -11.47
CA ALA A 187 -26.64 -12.45 -10.40
C ALA A 187 -26.09 -12.02 -9.02
N ASN A 188 -26.55 -12.69 -7.95
CA ASN A 188 -26.44 -12.22 -6.58
C ASN A 188 -25.11 -12.61 -5.92
N VAL A 189 -24.51 -11.66 -5.21
CA VAL A 189 -23.36 -11.91 -4.32
C VAL A 189 -23.80 -11.71 -2.87
N THR A 190 -23.62 -12.76 -2.06
CA THR A 190 -23.93 -12.72 -0.63
C THR A 190 -22.65 -12.80 0.20
N VAL A 191 -22.48 -11.85 1.11
CA VAL A 191 -21.37 -11.85 2.08
C VAL A 191 -21.97 -11.80 3.49
N ARG A 192 -21.62 -12.76 4.35
CA ARG A 192 -22.08 -12.82 5.76
C ARG A 192 -20.95 -13.21 6.69
N ASN A 193 -21.01 -12.70 7.91
CA ASN A 193 -20.09 -13.07 9.00
C ASN A 193 -18.62 -12.92 8.60
N CYS A 194 -18.27 -11.97 7.74
CA CYS A 194 -16.90 -11.80 7.29
C CYS A 194 -16.22 -10.64 8.00
N ILE A 195 -14.95 -10.83 8.38
CA ILE A 195 -14.07 -9.72 8.75
C ILE A 195 -13.31 -9.31 7.49
N ILE A 196 -13.46 -8.05 7.07
CA ILE A 196 -12.82 -7.50 5.89
C ILE A 196 -12.05 -6.25 6.31
N VAL A 197 -10.71 -6.33 6.35
CA VAL A 197 -9.89 -5.25 6.91
C VAL A 197 -8.73 -4.84 6.02
N GLY A 198 -8.52 -3.53 5.85
CA GLY A 198 -7.31 -2.95 5.27
C GLY A 198 -7.24 -3.01 3.75
N ASN A 199 -8.37 -2.83 3.06
CA ASN A 199 -8.44 -2.91 1.60
C ASN A 199 -9.18 -1.70 1.01
N ARG A 200 -9.22 -1.49 -0.31
CA ARG A 200 -10.34 -0.71 -0.87
C ARG A 200 -11.51 -1.66 -1.00
N VAL A 201 -12.62 -1.48 -0.26
CA VAL A 201 -13.89 -2.11 -0.66
C VAL A 201 -14.42 -1.35 -1.87
N ASN A 202 -13.75 -1.54 -3.00
CA ASN A 202 -14.32 -1.27 -4.28
C ASN A 202 -14.83 -2.62 -4.76
N ILE A 203 -16.11 -2.79 -4.60
CA ILE A 203 -16.83 -3.91 -5.15
C ILE A 203 -17.18 -3.48 -6.56
N GLY A 204 -16.52 -4.10 -7.54
CA GLY A 204 -16.58 -3.67 -8.94
C GLY A 204 -18.01 -3.52 -9.48
N LYS A 205 -18.15 -2.65 -10.49
CA LYS A 205 -19.40 -2.40 -11.22
C LYS A 205 -19.94 -3.70 -11.83
N VAL A 206 -21.14 -4.08 -11.41
CA VAL A 206 -21.78 -5.37 -11.69
C VAL A 206 -23.26 -5.12 -12.00
N ALA A 207 -23.88 -5.94 -12.85
CA ALA A 207 -25.29 -5.82 -13.26
C ALA A 207 -26.25 -6.62 -12.36
N GLY A 208 -25.82 -7.04 -11.17
CA GLY A 208 -26.53 -7.92 -10.22
C GLY A 208 -26.47 -7.42 -8.78
N THR A 209 -27.25 -8.06 -7.90
CA THR A 209 -27.48 -7.59 -6.52
C THR A 209 -26.36 -7.99 -5.57
N TRP A 210 -25.94 -7.02 -4.77
CA TRP A 210 -25.01 -7.20 -3.66
C TRP A 210 -25.73 -7.17 -2.34
N ASP A 211 -25.48 -8.19 -1.53
CA ASP A 211 -26.02 -8.32 -0.19
C ASP A 211 -24.89 -8.60 0.79
N ILE A 212 -24.45 -7.55 1.49
CA ILE A 212 -23.40 -7.62 2.51
C ILE A 212 -24.03 -7.26 3.84
N ASP A 213 -24.07 -8.21 4.77
CA ASP A 213 -24.66 -8.01 6.10
C ASP A 213 -23.91 -8.83 7.14
N TYR A 214 -24.04 -8.46 8.41
CA TYR A 214 -23.36 -9.14 9.53
C TYR A 214 -21.84 -9.28 9.30
N CYS A 215 -21.19 -8.27 8.70
CA CYS A 215 -19.75 -8.26 8.47
C CYS A 215 -19.08 -7.15 9.28
N LEU A 216 -17.80 -7.33 9.61
CA LEU A 216 -16.95 -6.24 10.05
C LEU A 216 -16.22 -5.68 8.84
N LEU A 217 -16.41 -4.39 8.58
CA LEU A 217 -15.79 -3.67 7.47
C LEU A 217 -14.94 -2.54 8.07
N ALA A 218 -13.61 -2.66 8.05
CA ALA A 218 -12.73 -1.65 8.64
C ALA A 218 -11.54 -1.28 7.74
N GLY A 219 -11.21 0.01 7.68
CA GLY A 219 -10.15 0.49 6.80
C GLY A 219 -10.44 0.20 5.34
N ASN A 220 -11.71 0.29 4.96
CA ASN A 220 -12.19 -0.06 3.64
C ASN A 220 -12.66 1.18 2.92
N GLY A 221 -11.80 1.87 2.17
CA GLY A 221 -12.18 3.12 1.51
C GLY A 221 -13.48 2.97 0.70
N TYR A 222 -14.58 3.48 1.25
CA TYR A 222 -15.87 3.58 0.58
C TYR A 222 -15.69 4.67 -0.47
N THR A 223 -15.24 4.28 -1.67
CA THR A 223 -15.29 5.21 -2.78
C THR A 223 -16.77 5.47 -3.03
N SER A 224 -17.15 6.74 -2.91
CA SER A 224 -18.47 7.32 -3.16
C SER A 224 -19.03 7.11 -4.57
N GLN A 225 -18.66 6.04 -5.28
CA GLN A 225 -19.54 5.41 -6.25
C GLN A 225 -20.73 4.78 -5.50
N LYS A 226 -21.56 5.66 -4.94
CA LYS A 226 -22.89 5.44 -4.34
C LYS A 226 -23.90 4.81 -5.30
N THR A 227 -23.50 4.48 -6.52
CA THR A 227 -24.38 3.93 -7.52
C THR A 227 -24.24 2.42 -7.52
N THR A 228 -25.23 1.74 -6.94
CA THR A 228 -25.58 0.32 -7.04
C THR A 228 -24.84 -0.68 -6.13
N TYR A 229 -24.78 -0.41 -4.82
CA TYR A 229 -25.01 -1.51 -3.87
C TYR A 229 -26.50 -1.62 -3.70
N ASP A 230 -27.08 -2.77 -4.06
CA ASP A 230 -28.51 -2.96 -3.84
C ASP A 230 -28.85 -3.04 -2.34
N ARG A 231 -27.97 -3.65 -1.50
CA ARG A 231 -28.13 -3.72 -0.02
C ARG A 231 -26.81 -3.82 0.74
N LEU A 232 -26.40 -2.74 1.40
CA LEU A 232 -25.53 -2.83 2.58
C LEU A 232 -26.45 -3.01 3.79
N GLY A 233 -26.45 -4.20 4.38
CA GLY A 233 -27.29 -4.52 5.53
C GLY A 233 -26.94 -3.67 6.76
N ALA A 234 -27.93 -3.50 7.64
CA ALA A 234 -27.81 -2.64 8.82
C ALA A 234 -27.00 -3.29 9.96
N HIS A 235 -26.68 -4.59 9.89
CA HIS A 235 -26.01 -5.33 10.95
C HIS A 235 -24.49 -5.37 10.77
N ASN A 236 -23.95 -4.63 9.78
CA ASN A 236 -22.51 -4.54 9.60
C ASN A 236 -21.87 -3.70 10.71
N ILE A 237 -20.74 -4.18 11.22
CA ILE A 237 -19.87 -3.42 12.12
C ILE A 237 -18.93 -2.60 11.24
N ILE A 238 -19.12 -1.29 11.24
CA ILE A 238 -18.37 -0.37 10.39
C ILE A 238 -17.26 0.28 11.19
N GLU A 239 -16.04 0.19 10.66
CA GLU A 239 -14.86 0.91 11.12
C GLU A 239 -14.44 0.66 12.58
N GLN A 240 -14.74 -0.52 13.12
CA GLN A 240 -14.22 -0.95 14.42
C GLN A 240 -13.04 -1.91 14.24
N SER A 241 -12.17 -1.96 15.25
CA SER A 241 -11.13 -2.99 15.31
C SER A 241 -11.76 -4.36 15.59
N PRO A 242 -11.37 -5.43 14.88
CA PRO A 242 -11.83 -6.78 15.19
C PRO A 242 -11.23 -7.34 16.49
N GLN A 243 -10.30 -6.64 17.14
CA GLN A 243 -9.66 -7.04 18.39
C GLN A 243 -9.10 -8.47 18.34
N TRP A 244 -8.25 -8.76 17.35
CA TRP A 244 -7.58 -10.06 17.28
C TRP A 244 -6.59 -10.28 18.43
N THR A 245 -6.40 -11.53 18.82
CA THR A 245 -5.43 -11.97 19.84
C THR A 245 -4.05 -11.46 19.48
N LYS A 246 -3.63 -11.66 18.24
CA LYS A 246 -2.38 -11.13 17.70
C LYS A 246 -2.62 -10.59 16.31
N TRP A 247 -2.83 -9.28 16.22
CA TRP A 247 -2.63 -8.59 14.95
C TRP A 247 -1.16 -8.80 14.53
N PRO A 248 -0.86 -9.06 13.24
CA PRO A 248 0.50 -9.30 12.80
C PRO A 248 1.45 -8.21 13.30
N ILE A 249 2.57 -8.63 13.90
CA ILE A 249 3.56 -7.78 14.56
C ILE A 249 4.50 -7.13 13.53
N GLY A 250 3.96 -6.55 12.47
CA GLY A 250 4.73 -5.58 11.71
C GLY A 250 4.66 -4.26 12.47
N VAL A 251 5.80 -3.71 12.86
CA VAL A 251 5.81 -2.34 13.37
C VAL A 251 5.54 -1.44 12.17
N GLY A 252 4.39 -0.77 12.17
CA GLY A 252 4.06 0.25 11.19
C GLY A 252 4.44 1.62 11.75
N TYR A 253 5.08 2.47 10.96
CA TYR A 253 5.37 3.86 11.36
C TYR A 253 4.63 4.83 10.44
N PHE A 254 3.99 5.84 11.03
CA PHE A 254 3.39 6.92 10.28
C PHE A 254 4.21 8.17 10.51
N VAL A 255 4.64 8.80 9.42
CA VAL A 255 5.50 9.98 9.46
C VAL A 255 4.80 11.08 8.69
N MET A 256 4.58 12.22 9.34
CA MET A 256 3.97 13.39 8.73
C MET A 256 5.07 14.40 8.39
N CYS A 257 5.17 14.76 7.11
CA CYS A 257 6.15 15.68 6.58
C CYS A 257 5.44 16.85 5.87
N GLN A 258 5.91 18.05 6.17
CA GLN A 258 5.63 19.25 5.42
C GLN A 258 6.91 19.71 4.72
N ASP A 259 6.77 20.22 3.50
CA ASP A 259 7.87 20.86 2.76
C ASP A 259 7.64 22.37 2.58
N ASP A 260 8.67 23.06 2.11
CA ASP A 260 8.71 24.47 1.69
C ASP A 260 8.70 25.51 2.83
N GLN A 261 8.28 26.74 2.54
CA GLN A 261 8.47 27.92 3.41
C GLN A 261 7.19 28.34 4.16
N ASP A 262 6.23 27.43 4.36
CA ASP A 262 4.96 27.79 4.98
C ASP A 262 4.93 27.60 6.51
N VAL A 263 5.51 28.57 7.20
CA VAL A 263 5.59 28.57 8.68
C VAL A 263 4.20 28.64 9.33
N ALA A 264 3.25 29.35 8.71
CA ALA A 264 1.88 29.42 9.23
C ALA A 264 1.20 28.05 9.16
N TYR A 265 1.38 27.32 8.07
CA TYR A 265 0.86 25.97 7.91
C TYR A 265 1.53 24.97 8.87
N ALA A 266 2.84 25.07 9.08
CA ALA A 266 3.55 24.23 10.07
C ALA A 266 3.03 24.46 11.49
N SER A 267 2.75 25.72 11.84
CA SER A 267 2.12 26.08 13.13
C SER A 267 0.71 25.48 13.29
N GLN A 268 -0.08 25.45 12.21
CA GLN A 268 -1.40 24.80 12.22
C GLN A 268 -1.31 23.29 12.46
N TRP A 269 -0.27 22.63 11.94
CA TRP A 269 -0.03 21.19 12.16
C TRP A 269 0.31 20.91 13.62
N GLU A 270 1.28 21.62 14.17
CA GLU A 270 1.68 21.44 15.58
C GLU A 270 0.52 21.73 16.53
N THR A 271 -0.27 22.78 16.26
CA THR A 271 -1.49 23.06 17.05
C THR A 271 -2.49 21.89 17.02
N ALA A 272 -2.67 21.24 15.84
CA ALA A 272 -3.58 20.11 15.69
C ALA A 272 -3.04 18.81 16.33
N LEU A 273 -1.72 18.64 16.38
CA LEU A 273 -1.05 17.46 16.92
C LEU A 273 -0.79 17.52 18.42
N ALA A 274 -0.68 18.72 19.00
CA ALA A 274 -0.38 18.95 20.42
C ALA A 274 -1.31 18.19 21.40
N PRO A 275 -2.64 18.10 21.20
CA PRO A 275 -3.52 17.33 22.09
C PRO A 275 -3.19 15.84 22.18
N TYR A 276 -2.46 15.30 21.19
CA TYR A 276 -2.07 13.89 21.11
C TYR A 276 -0.61 13.66 21.52
N GLY A 277 0.12 14.72 21.91
CA GLY A 277 1.56 14.65 22.19
C GLY A 277 2.36 14.14 20.99
N LYS A 278 1.99 14.60 19.79
CA LYS A 278 2.61 14.22 18.51
C LYS A 278 3.21 15.45 17.84
N HIS A 279 4.18 15.20 16.96
CA HIS A 279 4.89 16.22 16.19
C HIS A 279 5.07 15.76 14.76
N HIS A 280 5.29 16.71 13.85
CA HIS A 280 5.62 16.43 12.46
C HIS A 280 7.06 16.87 12.13
N THR A 281 7.52 16.47 10.94
CA THR A 281 8.76 17.00 10.37
C THR A 281 8.44 18.10 9.38
N PHE A 282 9.07 19.26 9.55
CA PHE A 282 9.00 20.36 8.59
C PHE A 282 10.34 20.52 7.87
N PHE A 283 10.38 20.14 6.59
CA PHE A 283 11.53 20.37 5.72
C PHE A 283 11.43 21.76 5.11
N ILE A 284 12.20 22.69 5.67
CA ILE A 284 12.17 24.10 5.27
C ILE A 284 13.26 24.43 4.25
N ASN A 285 12.91 25.36 3.37
CA ASN A 285 13.83 26.11 2.52
C ASN A 285 13.91 27.57 3.01
N SER A 286 15.09 28.03 3.45
CA SER A 286 15.19 29.37 4.05
C SER A 286 15.05 30.52 3.05
N ALA A 287 15.16 30.25 1.74
CA ALA A 287 15.04 31.24 0.67
C ALA A 287 14.30 30.64 -0.56
N ASP A 288 13.01 30.36 -0.41
CA ASP A 288 12.21 29.80 -1.51
C ASP A 288 11.78 30.86 -2.52
N ALA A 289 11.73 30.46 -3.79
CA ALA A 289 11.20 31.24 -4.90
C ALA A 289 9.91 30.66 -5.51
N GLN A 290 9.45 29.48 -5.08
CA GLN A 290 8.26 28.83 -5.65
C GLN A 290 6.99 29.69 -5.55
N THR A 291 6.89 30.56 -4.53
CA THR A 291 5.71 31.40 -4.29
C THR A 291 5.64 32.68 -5.15
N ARG A 292 6.42 32.76 -6.24
CA ARG A 292 6.49 33.91 -7.20
C ARG A 292 7.14 35.18 -6.65
N VAL A 293 7.58 35.16 -5.38
CA VAL A 293 8.43 36.20 -4.78
C VAL A 293 9.47 35.48 -3.94
N GLN A 294 10.74 35.64 -4.29
CA GLN A 294 11.83 35.20 -3.41
C GLN A 294 11.72 35.98 -2.11
N ARG A 295 11.51 35.29 -0.99
CA ARG A 295 11.59 35.90 0.33
C ARG A 295 12.40 35.01 1.25
N ASP A 296 13.26 35.62 2.04
CA ASP A 296 13.88 34.93 3.16
C ASP A 296 12.82 34.70 4.25
N VAL A 297 13.01 33.67 5.07
CA VAL A 297 12.22 33.48 6.30
C VAL A 297 12.44 34.70 7.19
N THR A 298 11.35 35.36 7.59
CA THR A 298 11.41 36.60 8.35
C THR A 298 11.86 36.36 9.79
N PRO A 299 12.39 37.38 10.50
CA PRO A 299 12.72 37.25 11.92
C PRO A 299 11.55 36.80 12.81
N GLU A 300 10.32 37.21 12.47
CA GLU A 300 9.10 36.82 13.19
C GLU A 300 8.79 35.33 12.97
N GLU A 301 8.89 34.85 11.73
CA GLU A 301 8.76 33.43 11.43
C GLU A 301 9.85 32.57 12.09
N ILE A 302 11.10 33.06 12.16
CA ILE A 302 12.18 32.40 12.91
C ILE A 302 11.77 32.24 14.37
N THR A 303 11.17 33.27 14.98
CA THR A 303 10.71 33.22 16.37
C THR A 303 9.60 32.18 16.55
N ILE A 304 8.64 32.11 15.62
CA ILE A 304 7.59 31.08 15.62
C ILE A 304 8.22 29.68 15.53
N LEU A 305 9.13 29.46 14.58
CA LEU A 305 9.81 28.18 14.39
C LEU A 305 10.63 27.76 15.61
N GLN A 306 11.29 28.70 16.29
CA GLN A 306 11.99 28.42 17.54
C GLN A 306 11.04 27.89 18.62
N GLY A 307 9.84 28.47 18.73
CA GLY A 307 8.78 27.96 19.61
C GLY A 307 8.36 26.54 19.25
N LEU A 308 8.02 26.29 17.98
CA LEU A 308 7.60 24.98 17.50
C LEU A 308 8.68 23.90 17.70
N VAL A 309 9.95 24.22 17.42
CA VAL A 309 11.08 23.32 17.66
C VAL A 309 11.25 23.03 19.15
N SER A 310 11.07 24.04 20.02
CA SER A 310 11.14 23.84 21.47
C SER A 310 10.01 22.96 22.01
N ASP A 311 8.86 22.96 21.32
CA ASP A 311 7.70 22.13 21.65
C ASP A 311 7.84 20.68 21.14
N GLY A 312 8.80 20.40 20.25
CA GLY A 312 9.11 19.04 19.77
C GLY A 312 9.05 18.84 18.25
N MET A 313 8.66 19.87 17.48
CA MET A 313 8.66 19.80 16.02
C MET A 313 10.06 19.52 15.46
N ASP A 314 10.14 18.62 14.49
CA ASP A 314 11.39 18.29 13.81
C ASP A 314 11.60 19.20 12.59
N LEU A 315 12.37 20.27 12.74
CA LEU A 315 12.70 21.20 11.65
C LEU A 315 13.95 20.72 10.90
N SER A 316 13.84 20.53 9.58
CA SER A 316 14.84 19.83 8.76
C SER A 316 15.11 20.50 7.41
N ASN A 317 16.12 20.02 6.68
CA ASN A 317 16.68 20.70 5.52
C ASN A 317 15.94 20.34 4.21
N HIS A 318 15.47 21.35 3.46
CA HIS A 318 14.89 21.20 2.13
C HIS A 318 15.64 21.97 1.04
N SER A 319 16.93 22.23 1.26
CA SER A 319 17.78 23.13 0.48
C SER A 319 17.35 24.59 0.55
N ARG A 320 18.32 25.50 0.45
CA ARG A 320 18.05 26.93 0.49
C ARG A 320 17.16 27.45 -0.64
N ILE A 321 17.29 26.91 -1.86
CA ILE A 321 16.67 27.49 -3.08
C ILE A 321 15.80 26.51 -3.88
N HIS A 322 15.37 25.39 -3.28
CA HIS A 322 14.45 24.41 -3.87
C HIS A 322 14.78 23.98 -5.33
N ASN A 323 16.05 23.69 -5.59
CA ASN A 323 16.50 23.20 -6.90
C ASN A 323 16.43 21.67 -7.00
N VAL A 324 16.08 21.16 -8.19
CA VAL A 324 16.13 19.74 -8.51
C VAL A 324 17.57 19.28 -8.76
N TYR A 325 18.12 18.49 -7.85
CA TYR A 325 19.55 18.18 -7.80
C TYR A 325 20.03 17.01 -8.68
N ASN A 326 19.11 16.27 -9.30
CA ASN A 326 19.45 15.28 -10.31
C ASN A 326 19.46 15.85 -11.74
N ALA A 327 19.24 17.17 -11.91
CA ALA A 327 19.22 17.80 -13.22
C ALA A 327 20.51 17.53 -14.02
N SER A 328 20.37 17.27 -15.31
CA SER A 328 21.48 17.13 -16.25
C SER A 328 21.92 18.46 -16.85
N SER A 329 21.06 19.48 -16.76
CA SER A 329 21.36 20.86 -17.18
C SER A 329 20.59 21.86 -16.32
N LEU A 330 21.15 23.06 -16.16
CA LEU A 330 20.48 24.15 -15.42
C LEU A 330 19.51 24.94 -16.32
N PHE A 331 19.93 25.17 -17.56
CA PHE A 331 19.14 25.87 -18.58
C PHE A 331 19.57 25.42 -19.98
N SER A 332 18.82 25.86 -20.97
CA SER A 332 19.14 25.74 -22.38
C SER A 332 19.33 27.12 -22.99
N VAL A 333 20.27 27.22 -23.93
CA VAL A 333 20.56 28.40 -24.73
C VAL A 333 20.26 28.07 -26.19
N THR A 334 19.45 28.90 -26.84
CA THR A 334 19.28 28.92 -28.30
C THR A 334 19.51 30.35 -28.82
N SER A 335 19.71 30.49 -30.13
CA SER A 335 20.03 31.79 -30.73
C SER A 335 19.52 31.89 -32.16
N THR A 336 19.17 33.11 -32.58
CA THR A 336 18.92 33.47 -33.99
C THR A 336 20.14 34.14 -34.66
N ASN A 337 21.23 34.30 -33.92
CA ASN A 337 22.48 34.92 -34.38
C ASN A 337 23.29 33.98 -35.28
N THR A 338 24.24 34.52 -36.03
CA THR A 338 25.13 33.75 -36.92
C THR A 338 26.31 33.18 -36.13
N ASN A 339 26.61 31.89 -36.33
CA ASN A 339 27.66 31.13 -35.63
C ASN A 339 27.63 31.25 -34.09
N PRO A 340 26.48 30.98 -33.44
CA PRO A 340 26.34 31.19 -32.01
C PRO A 340 27.08 30.12 -31.20
N THR A 341 27.82 30.56 -30.19
CA THR A 341 28.52 29.72 -29.22
C THR A 341 28.26 30.17 -27.78
N CYS A 342 28.35 29.23 -26.84
CA CYS A 342 28.27 29.47 -25.40
C CYS A 342 29.50 28.87 -24.72
N ASN A 343 30.20 29.64 -23.90
CA ASN A 343 31.34 29.18 -23.10
C ASN A 343 31.08 29.46 -21.63
N VAL A 344 31.14 28.43 -20.78
CA VAL A 344 31.15 28.59 -19.32
C VAL A 344 32.58 28.44 -18.86
N ASP A 345 33.20 29.57 -18.50
CA ASP A 345 34.58 29.64 -18.04
C ASP A 345 34.60 29.84 -16.52
N ILE A 346 34.80 28.72 -15.81
CA ILE A 346 34.79 28.73 -14.35
C ILE A 346 36.04 29.40 -13.80
N ALA A 347 37.19 29.21 -14.44
CA ALA A 347 38.44 29.83 -14.04
C ALA A 347 38.39 31.36 -14.20
N GLY A 348 37.80 31.84 -15.29
CA GLY A 348 37.56 33.26 -15.58
C GLY A 348 36.39 33.88 -14.80
N ASN A 349 35.57 33.07 -14.12
CA ASN A 349 34.32 33.47 -13.48
C ASN A 349 33.32 34.16 -14.43
N GLN A 350 33.17 33.64 -15.65
CA GLN A 350 32.33 34.24 -16.68
C GLN A 350 31.61 33.22 -17.57
N ILE A 351 30.45 33.62 -18.10
CA ILE A 351 29.76 32.98 -19.23
C ILE A 351 29.85 33.91 -20.42
N PHE A 352 30.23 33.36 -21.58
CA PHE A 352 30.28 34.08 -22.84
C PHE A 352 29.25 33.51 -23.81
N LEU A 353 28.32 34.34 -24.26
CA LEU A 353 27.47 34.06 -25.41
C LEU A 353 28.05 34.84 -26.60
N SER A 354 28.67 34.14 -27.54
CA SER A 354 29.40 34.74 -28.66
C SER A 354 28.75 34.41 -30.00
N CYS A 355 28.79 35.36 -30.92
CA CYS A 355 28.31 35.23 -32.30
C CYS A 355 29.04 36.24 -33.21
N ASP A 356 28.74 36.21 -34.50
CA ASP A 356 29.33 37.13 -35.48
C ASP A 356 28.81 38.57 -35.32
N GLU A 357 27.55 38.74 -34.92
CA GLU A 357 26.95 40.04 -34.63
C GLU A 357 27.54 40.60 -33.33
N VAL A 358 28.62 41.39 -33.42
CA VAL A 358 29.37 41.90 -32.27
C VAL A 358 28.47 42.56 -31.20
N GLY A 359 27.45 43.31 -31.61
CA GLY A 359 26.49 43.96 -30.69
C GLY A 359 25.61 42.99 -29.90
N ASN A 360 25.51 41.73 -30.34
CA ASN A 360 24.71 40.70 -29.70
C ASN A 360 25.51 39.85 -28.71
N ARG A 361 26.83 40.04 -28.58
CA ARG A 361 27.64 39.28 -27.62
C ARG A 361 27.26 39.60 -26.18
N VAL A 362 27.34 38.58 -25.31
CA VAL A 362 27.04 38.70 -23.88
C VAL A 362 28.20 38.12 -23.09
N THR A 363 28.69 38.89 -22.12
CA THR A 363 29.60 38.40 -21.08
C THR A 363 28.92 38.62 -19.74
N GLN A 364 28.70 37.54 -19.00
CA GLN A 364 28.03 37.57 -17.70
C GLN A 364 28.97 37.01 -16.65
N SER A 365 29.10 37.68 -15.51
CA SER A 365 29.87 37.11 -14.40
C SER A 365 29.10 35.93 -13.78
N ILE A 366 29.82 34.94 -13.27
CA ILE A 366 29.25 33.85 -12.46
C ILE A 366 29.61 33.98 -10.97
N ARG A 367 30.09 35.14 -10.54
CA ARG A 367 30.39 35.39 -9.13
C ARG A 367 29.13 35.30 -8.27
N SER A 368 29.34 35.18 -6.96
CA SER A 368 28.27 35.19 -5.96
C SER A 368 27.28 36.33 -6.21
N GLY A 369 25.99 35.99 -6.30
CA GLY A 369 24.88 36.92 -6.55
C GLY A 369 24.36 36.93 -7.99
N GLU A 370 25.13 36.43 -8.96
CA GLU A 370 24.67 36.32 -10.35
C GLU A 370 23.84 35.05 -10.58
N THR A 371 22.72 35.18 -11.28
CA THR A 371 21.70 34.12 -11.42
C THR A 371 21.30 33.92 -12.88
N ILE A 372 20.50 32.88 -13.16
CA ILE A 372 19.93 32.70 -14.50
C ILE A 372 19.07 33.92 -14.89
N THR A 373 18.38 34.56 -13.95
CA THR A 373 17.64 35.81 -14.17
C THR A 373 18.56 36.94 -14.66
N THR A 374 19.73 37.13 -14.04
CA THR A 374 20.66 38.19 -14.47
C THR A 374 21.23 37.90 -15.85
N LEU A 375 21.56 36.64 -16.15
CA LEU A 375 21.98 36.22 -17.49
C LEU A 375 20.88 36.48 -18.54
N LYS A 376 19.62 36.14 -18.25
CA LYS A 376 18.47 36.43 -19.13
C LYS A 376 18.34 37.92 -19.42
N ALA A 377 18.46 38.76 -18.39
CA ALA A 377 18.41 40.21 -18.53
C ALA A 377 19.55 40.72 -19.43
N SER A 378 20.78 40.23 -19.23
CA SER A 378 21.95 40.60 -20.04
C SER A 378 21.85 40.17 -21.51
N ALA A 379 21.05 39.12 -21.78
CA ALA A 379 20.82 38.54 -23.11
C ALA A 379 19.58 39.08 -23.83
N ALA A 380 18.71 39.81 -23.12
CA ALA A 380 17.46 40.34 -23.66
C ALA A 380 17.71 41.28 -24.86
N GLY A 381 16.95 41.11 -25.94
CA GLY A 381 17.06 41.92 -27.16
C GLY A 381 18.25 41.61 -28.07
N LYS A 382 19.11 40.65 -27.70
CA LYS A 382 20.35 40.32 -28.44
C LYS A 382 20.27 39.01 -29.25
N GLY A 383 19.06 38.54 -29.56
CA GLY A 383 18.85 37.31 -30.35
C GLY A 383 19.10 35.99 -29.60
N TRP A 384 19.33 36.04 -28.28
CA TRP A 384 19.48 34.85 -27.42
C TRP A 384 18.16 34.48 -26.76
N THR A 385 17.90 33.18 -26.63
CA THR A 385 16.80 32.65 -25.85
C THR A 385 17.35 31.71 -24.79
N ILE A 386 17.05 32.00 -23.53
CA ILE A 386 17.50 31.21 -22.38
C ILE A 386 16.27 30.67 -21.66
N ARG A 387 16.20 29.36 -21.48
CA ARG A 387 15.08 28.68 -20.82
C ARG A 387 15.62 27.79 -19.71
N THR A 388 15.13 27.98 -18.49
CA THR A 388 15.45 27.10 -17.36
C THR A 388 14.94 25.69 -17.63
N THR A 389 15.68 24.70 -17.15
CA THR A 389 15.22 23.31 -17.15
C THR A 389 14.14 23.13 -16.07
N SER A 390 13.22 22.19 -16.29
CA SER A 390 12.17 21.87 -15.31
C SER A 390 12.76 21.62 -13.92
N GLY A 391 12.23 22.27 -12.89
CA GLY A 391 12.68 22.13 -11.50
C GLY A 391 13.94 22.94 -11.14
N ILE A 392 14.49 23.74 -12.07
CA ILE A 392 15.56 24.69 -11.79
C ILE A 392 14.99 26.09 -11.68
N GLN A 393 15.28 26.77 -10.56
CA GLN A 393 14.81 28.14 -10.33
C GLN A 393 15.62 29.14 -11.16
N GLU A 394 14.98 30.22 -11.62
CA GLU A 394 15.69 31.31 -12.34
C GLU A 394 16.74 32.00 -11.46
N TRP A 395 16.57 31.91 -10.14
CA TRP A 395 17.49 32.45 -9.14
C TRP A 395 18.69 31.54 -8.88
N THR A 396 18.79 30.41 -9.57
CA THR A 396 19.93 29.51 -9.44
C THR A 396 21.22 30.27 -9.75
N PRO A 397 22.17 30.32 -8.80
CA PRO A 397 23.46 30.95 -9.02
C PRO A 397 24.20 30.35 -10.23
N LEU A 398 24.75 31.23 -11.06
CA LEU A 398 25.55 30.80 -12.21
C LEU A 398 26.88 30.16 -11.78
N SER A 399 27.33 30.40 -10.54
CA SER A 399 28.49 29.74 -9.93
C SER A 399 28.35 28.22 -9.82
N TYR A 400 27.15 27.67 -10.03
CA TYR A 400 26.85 26.23 -9.93
C TYR A 400 27.02 25.47 -11.25
N LEU A 401 27.41 26.15 -12.32
CA LEU A 401 27.67 25.53 -13.61
C LEU A 401 29.01 24.79 -13.61
N ALA A 402 29.08 23.70 -14.39
CA ALA A 402 30.34 23.06 -14.74
C ALA A 402 31.05 23.86 -15.84
N ASP A 403 32.39 23.81 -15.82
CA ASP A 403 33.20 24.37 -16.90
C ASP A 403 32.91 23.63 -18.20
N SER A 404 32.73 24.36 -19.30
CA SER A 404 32.46 23.75 -20.60
C SER A 404 33.71 23.27 -21.33
N GLY A 405 34.92 23.56 -20.81
CA GLY A 405 36.19 23.26 -21.46
C GLY A 405 36.43 24.09 -22.72
N GLY A 406 35.79 25.25 -22.83
CA GLY A 406 35.81 26.13 -24.00
C GLY A 406 34.45 26.30 -24.69
N ALA A 407 34.45 27.03 -25.81
CA ALA A 407 33.25 27.42 -26.53
C ALA A 407 32.50 26.21 -27.13
N GLN A 408 31.21 26.12 -26.83
CA GLN A 408 30.30 25.08 -27.31
C GLN A 408 29.33 25.65 -28.34
N ALA A 409 28.99 24.87 -29.37
CA ALA A 409 27.99 25.27 -30.36
C ALA A 409 26.59 25.39 -29.73
N VAL A 410 25.79 26.35 -30.19
CA VAL A 410 24.39 26.54 -29.75
C VAL A 410 23.43 25.88 -30.76
N PRO A 411 22.44 25.07 -30.32
CA PRO A 411 21.90 24.95 -28.97
C PRO A 411 22.82 24.27 -27.95
N TYR A 412 22.93 24.85 -26.76
CA TYR A 412 23.77 24.33 -25.67
C TYR A 412 22.98 24.26 -24.36
N SER A 413 23.25 23.25 -23.55
CA SER A 413 22.65 23.06 -22.23
C SER A 413 23.74 22.83 -21.19
N PRO A 414 24.17 23.87 -20.47
CA PRO A 414 25.23 23.74 -19.47
C PRO A 414 24.88 22.73 -18.38
N ALA A 415 25.81 21.82 -18.10
CA ALA A 415 25.69 20.85 -17.02
C ALA A 415 25.94 21.53 -15.65
N PRO A 416 25.29 21.07 -14.57
CA PRO A 416 25.66 21.48 -13.22
C PRO A 416 27.02 20.91 -12.79
N ASP A 417 27.75 21.65 -11.97
CA ASP A 417 28.99 21.17 -11.34
C ASP A 417 28.67 20.28 -10.13
N LYS A 418 28.51 18.99 -10.42
CA LYS A 418 28.38 17.93 -9.41
C LYS A 418 29.73 17.39 -8.91
N THR A 419 30.85 17.70 -9.59
CA THR A 419 32.16 17.12 -9.28
C THR A 419 32.88 17.88 -8.17
N THR A 420 32.77 19.21 -8.16
CA THR A 420 33.26 20.06 -7.06
C THR A 420 32.19 20.38 -6.02
N TYR A 421 30.99 19.80 -6.20
CA TYR A 421 29.83 19.93 -5.33
C TYR A 421 29.25 21.34 -5.22
N ARG A 422 29.68 22.29 -6.07
CA ARG A 422 29.11 23.65 -6.10
C ARG A 422 27.61 23.63 -6.31
N PHE A 423 27.12 22.72 -7.14
CA PHE A 423 25.68 22.60 -7.35
C PHE A 423 24.93 22.20 -6.08
N TYR A 424 25.56 21.46 -5.15
CA TYR A 424 24.97 21.06 -3.87
C TYR A 424 25.17 22.08 -2.74
N GLN A 425 25.92 23.16 -2.97
CA GLN A 425 26.20 24.20 -1.97
C GLN A 425 24.95 24.74 -1.25
N PRO A 426 23.79 24.97 -1.91
CA PRO A 426 22.60 25.47 -1.20
C PRO A 426 22.09 24.53 -0.10
N ILE A 427 22.42 23.24 -0.13
CA ILE A 427 22.07 22.28 0.93
C ILE A 427 22.91 22.59 2.18
N LEU A 428 24.21 22.90 2.01
CA LEU A 428 25.10 23.27 3.11
C LEU A 428 24.80 24.67 3.65
N ASP A 429 24.41 25.60 2.77
CA ASP A 429 23.99 26.94 3.18
C ASP A 429 22.74 26.88 4.06
N GLU A 430 21.78 26.02 3.70
CA GLU A 430 20.59 25.75 4.51
C GLU A 430 20.96 25.11 5.85
N GLN A 431 21.88 24.14 5.86
CA GLN A 431 22.35 23.52 7.09
C GLN A 431 23.02 24.55 8.03
N THR A 432 23.78 25.49 7.46
CA THR A 432 24.41 26.59 8.20
C THR A 432 23.37 27.55 8.77
N TRP A 433 22.33 27.88 7.99
CA TRP A 433 21.23 28.71 8.45
C TRP A 433 20.45 28.05 9.59
N LEU A 434 20.13 26.76 9.47
CA LEU A 434 19.45 25.98 10.50
C LEU A 434 20.26 25.93 11.81
N ARG A 435 21.57 25.69 11.74
CA ARG A 435 22.47 25.71 12.91
C ARG A 435 22.51 27.07 13.59
N SER A 436 22.58 28.14 12.79
CA SER A 436 22.72 29.51 13.30
C SER A 436 21.46 29.99 14.02
N ASN A 437 20.27 29.63 13.52
CA ASN A 437 19.01 30.13 14.05
C ASN A 437 18.36 29.20 15.10
N PHE A 438 18.60 27.89 15.02
CA PHE A 438 17.90 26.89 15.85
C PHE A 438 18.84 25.98 16.65
N ARG A 439 20.16 26.10 16.47
CA ARG A 439 21.17 25.22 17.09
C ARG A 439 20.97 23.73 16.79
N LEU A 440 20.33 23.43 15.66
CA LEU A 440 20.04 22.06 15.24
C LEU A 440 21.22 21.46 14.49
N SER A 441 21.65 20.27 14.90
CA SER A 441 22.52 19.40 14.08
C SER A 441 21.64 18.64 13.08
N ASN A 442 21.07 19.33 12.10
CA ASN A 442 20.18 18.69 11.13
C ASN A 442 20.95 17.68 10.27
N THR A 443 20.55 16.42 10.39
CA THR A 443 21.13 15.28 9.67
C THR A 443 20.15 14.65 8.69
N ILE A 444 18.92 15.15 8.55
CA ILE A 444 17.95 14.62 7.58
C ILE A 444 17.61 15.66 6.52
N PHE A 445 17.35 15.17 5.31
CA PHE A 445 17.13 15.99 4.12
C PHE A 445 15.86 15.54 3.39
N ALA A 446 15.18 16.47 2.73
CA ALA A 446 14.18 16.14 1.72
C ALA A 446 14.65 16.70 0.37
N TYR A 447 14.67 15.85 -0.67
CA TYR A 447 15.05 16.30 -2.00
C TYR A 447 13.96 17.24 -2.56
N PRO A 448 14.29 18.45 -3.04
CA PRO A 448 13.33 19.31 -3.74
C PRO A 448 12.72 18.61 -4.96
N GLY A 449 11.38 18.64 -5.06
CA GLY A 449 10.63 17.85 -6.06
C GLY A 449 10.85 16.34 -5.95
N GLY A 450 11.47 15.89 -4.85
CA GLY A 450 11.94 14.54 -4.54
C GLY A 450 12.81 13.85 -5.57
N ASN A 451 13.48 14.66 -6.39
CA ASN A 451 14.35 14.20 -7.45
C ASN A 451 15.75 13.89 -6.91
N GLN A 452 16.14 12.62 -7.01
CA GLN A 452 17.44 12.14 -6.55
C GLN A 452 18.14 11.27 -7.62
N ASP A 453 19.44 11.11 -7.46
CA ASP A 453 20.27 10.13 -8.15
C ASP A 453 21.35 9.58 -7.19
N GLY A 454 22.09 8.56 -7.63
CA GLY A 454 23.16 7.97 -6.81
C GLY A 454 24.28 8.96 -6.45
N SER A 455 24.48 10.03 -7.23
CA SER A 455 25.54 11.02 -6.98
C SER A 455 25.22 11.93 -5.80
N ILE A 456 23.98 12.45 -5.72
CA ILE A 456 23.57 13.25 -4.56
C ILE A 456 23.40 12.37 -3.32
N GLN A 457 22.95 11.12 -3.45
CA GLN A 457 22.87 10.19 -2.32
C GLN A 457 24.25 9.94 -1.69
N ALA A 458 25.25 9.63 -2.51
CA ALA A 458 26.62 9.45 -2.05
C ALA A 458 27.17 10.74 -1.43
N TRP A 459 26.96 11.89 -2.07
CA TRP A 459 27.43 13.18 -1.55
C TRP A 459 26.79 13.54 -0.19
N LEU A 460 25.47 13.41 -0.05
CA LEU A 460 24.76 13.72 1.19
C LEU A 460 25.33 12.94 2.37
N LYS A 461 25.63 11.67 2.13
CA LYS A 461 26.16 10.76 3.13
C LYS A 461 27.64 10.96 3.40
N ASP A 462 28.47 10.79 2.37
CA ASP A 462 29.92 10.68 2.49
C ASP A 462 30.61 12.04 2.66
N VAL A 463 29.97 13.13 2.24
CA VAL A 463 30.55 14.47 2.24
C VAL A 463 29.79 15.43 3.16
N ALA A 464 28.46 15.51 3.02
CA ALA A 464 27.66 16.49 3.76
C ALA A 464 27.24 16.04 5.18
N GLY A 465 27.43 14.75 5.52
CA GLY A 465 27.18 14.22 6.85
C GLY A 465 25.70 14.11 7.24
N PHE A 466 24.81 13.95 6.25
CA PHE A 466 23.41 13.60 6.51
C PHE A 466 23.31 12.11 6.88
N SER A 467 22.34 11.76 7.72
CA SER A 467 22.00 10.42 8.16
C SER A 467 20.90 9.76 7.33
N ALA A 468 20.05 10.56 6.68
CA ALA A 468 18.98 10.06 5.80
C ALA A 468 18.47 11.14 4.86
N ALA A 469 17.77 10.72 3.81
CA ALA A 469 17.11 11.63 2.88
C ALA A 469 15.80 11.04 2.34
N ARG A 470 14.78 11.89 2.25
CA ARG A 470 13.45 11.58 1.75
C ARG A 470 13.30 12.00 0.30
N GLY A 471 13.01 11.04 -0.58
CA GLY A 471 12.66 11.27 -1.99
C GLY A 471 11.16 11.45 -2.20
N TYR A 472 10.79 11.66 -3.47
CA TYR A 472 9.40 11.64 -3.92
C TYR A 472 9.24 10.45 -4.85
N GLN A 473 8.34 9.56 -4.49
CA GLN A 473 7.86 8.54 -5.41
C GLN A 473 6.35 8.66 -5.55
N VAL A 474 5.88 8.11 -6.66
CA VAL A 474 4.50 7.94 -7.12
C VAL A 474 3.42 8.00 -6.04
N THR A 475 2.25 8.49 -6.44
CA THR A 475 1.01 8.29 -5.67
C THR A 475 0.95 6.85 -5.18
N ASN A 476 0.71 6.66 -3.87
CA ASN A 476 0.46 5.35 -3.25
C ASN A 476 1.70 4.46 -2.91
N HIS A 477 2.83 5.03 -2.48
CA HIS A 477 3.98 4.23 -2.01
C HIS A 477 3.97 3.97 -0.49
N ILE A 478 4.55 2.84 -0.07
CA ILE A 478 4.82 2.46 1.32
C ILE A 478 6.23 1.87 1.38
N ASP A 479 7.03 2.29 2.37
CA ASP A 479 8.40 1.86 2.54
C ASP A 479 8.48 0.58 3.37
N TYR A 480 8.70 -0.56 2.70
CA TYR A 480 8.92 -1.83 3.38
C TYR A 480 10.21 -1.79 4.19
N LEU A 481 10.11 -2.00 5.51
CA LEU A 481 11.27 -1.98 6.39
C LEU A 481 12.29 -3.08 6.07
N SER A 482 11.88 -4.16 5.41
CA SER A 482 12.78 -5.23 4.99
C SER A 482 13.70 -4.87 3.82
N SER A 483 13.51 -3.71 3.18
CA SER A 483 14.30 -3.30 2.01
C SER A 483 14.40 -1.78 1.87
N LEU A 484 14.31 -1.04 2.97
CA LEU A 484 14.24 0.41 2.95
C LEU A 484 15.64 1.02 2.83
N ASN A 485 15.89 1.79 1.78
CA ASN A 485 17.07 2.65 1.68
C ASN A 485 16.76 4.00 2.33
N ILE A 486 17.46 4.34 3.43
CA ILE A 486 17.21 5.57 4.21
C ILE A 486 17.60 6.87 3.49
N PHE A 487 18.33 6.82 2.37
CA PHE A 487 18.58 7.95 1.47
C PHE A 487 17.65 7.96 0.25
N ASN A 488 16.64 7.09 0.26
CA ASN A 488 15.62 7.00 -0.76
C ASN A 488 14.28 6.57 -0.16
N THR A 489 13.94 7.05 1.03
CA THR A 489 12.62 6.78 1.61
C THR A 489 11.58 7.49 0.75
N SER A 490 10.52 6.78 0.38
CA SER A 490 9.47 7.35 -0.43
C SER A 490 8.43 8.04 0.44
N CYS A 491 7.90 9.15 -0.04
CA CYS A 491 6.68 9.72 0.53
C CYS A 491 5.47 9.47 -0.36
N CYS A 492 4.30 9.42 0.26
CA CYS A 492 3.02 9.50 -0.41
C CYS A 492 2.43 10.90 -0.25
N ASN A 493 1.71 11.38 -1.27
CA ASN A 493 1.01 12.66 -1.18
C ASN A 493 -0.16 12.58 -0.19
N ALA A 494 -0.36 13.61 0.63
CA ALA A 494 -1.47 13.77 1.57
C ALA A 494 -2.86 13.47 0.97
N ASN A 495 -3.02 13.68 -0.34
CA ASN A 495 -4.23 13.34 -1.10
C ASN A 495 -4.66 11.87 -0.98
N ILE A 496 -3.79 10.94 -0.57
CA ILE A 496 -4.22 9.55 -0.34
C ILE A 496 -5.24 9.43 0.80
N PHE A 497 -5.28 10.40 1.72
CA PHE A 497 -6.23 10.48 2.82
C PHE A 497 -7.40 11.41 2.52
N LYS A 498 -7.31 12.24 1.47
CA LYS A 498 -8.43 13.05 1.01
C LYS A 498 -9.39 12.19 0.21
N SER A 499 -10.51 11.85 0.83
CA SER A 499 -11.67 11.43 0.06
C SER A 499 -12.20 12.60 -0.78
N PRO A 500 -12.95 12.33 -1.86
CA PRO A 500 -13.60 13.40 -2.63
C PRO A 500 -14.55 14.27 -1.78
N ASP A 501 -15.06 13.74 -0.65
CA ASP A 501 -15.96 14.47 0.25
C ASP A 501 -15.25 15.18 1.42
N GLY A 502 -13.97 14.86 1.69
CA GLY A 502 -13.18 15.45 2.77
C GLY A 502 -13.71 15.26 4.19
N THR A 503 -14.71 14.39 4.40
CA THR A 503 -15.39 14.21 5.69
C THR A 503 -14.52 13.50 6.72
N GLU A 504 -14.81 13.71 8.01
CA GLU A 504 -14.11 13.05 9.12
C GLU A 504 -14.08 11.53 8.97
N ASP A 505 -15.25 10.93 8.76
CA ASP A 505 -15.40 9.48 8.62
C ASP A 505 -14.54 8.94 7.47
N SER A 506 -14.49 9.65 6.34
CA SER A 506 -13.74 9.19 5.19
C SER A 506 -12.23 9.32 5.36
N VAL A 507 -11.76 10.40 6.01
CA VAL A 507 -10.35 10.57 6.38
C VAL A 507 -9.92 9.47 7.36
N ARG A 508 -10.68 9.26 8.43
CA ARG A 508 -10.40 8.21 9.42
C ARG A 508 -10.40 6.81 8.81
N GLN A 509 -11.34 6.53 7.91
CA GLN A 509 -11.37 5.28 7.16
C GLN A 509 -10.12 5.08 6.30
N ARG A 510 -9.63 6.12 5.63
CA ARG A 510 -8.37 6.06 4.87
C ARG A 510 -7.17 5.83 5.78
N VAL A 511 -7.13 6.47 6.94
CA VAL A 511 -6.08 6.25 7.94
C VAL A 511 -6.08 4.81 8.41
N ARG A 512 -7.24 4.25 8.77
CA ARG A 512 -7.35 2.83 9.14
C ARG A 512 -6.88 1.89 8.05
N GLN A 513 -7.25 2.17 6.80
CA GLN A 513 -6.82 1.37 5.66
C GLN A 513 -5.29 1.32 5.58
N VAL A 514 -4.68 2.50 5.56
CA VAL A 514 -3.25 2.69 5.34
C VAL A 514 -2.46 2.15 6.54
N ALA A 515 -2.91 2.42 7.76
CA ALA A 515 -2.29 1.94 8.98
C ALA A 515 -2.33 0.42 9.12
N VAL A 516 -3.48 -0.21 8.85
CA VAL A 516 -3.56 -1.68 8.81
C VAL A 516 -2.57 -2.23 7.80
N HIS A 517 -2.52 -1.63 6.61
CA HIS A 517 -1.63 -2.11 5.56
C HIS A 517 -0.16 -2.02 5.97
N ALA A 518 0.30 -0.90 6.50
CA ALA A 518 1.69 -0.75 6.94
C ALA A 518 2.06 -1.62 8.13
N MET A 519 1.19 -1.71 9.15
CA MET A 519 1.39 -2.64 10.26
C MET A 519 1.39 -4.09 9.78
N SER A 520 0.66 -4.41 8.70
CA SER A 520 0.67 -5.76 8.16
C SER A 520 1.99 -6.12 7.45
N LEU A 521 2.69 -5.13 6.92
CA LEU A 521 3.90 -5.36 6.15
C LEU A 521 5.18 -5.12 6.95
N GLY A 522 5.07 -4.50 8.13
CA GLY A 522 6.22 -3.91 8.80
C GLY A 522 6.78 -2.81 7.91
N ALA A 523 6.07 -1.70 7.81
CA ALA A 523 6.39 -0.66 6.84
C ALA A 523 6.24 0.76 7.42
N GLY A 524 6.99 1.70 6.86
CA GLY A 524 6.81 3.12 7.10
C GLY A 524 5.92 3.76 6.04
N ILE A 525 5.08 4.70 6.47
CA ILE A 525 4.31 5.57 5.60
C ILE A 525 4.77 6.99 5.89
N VAL A 526 5.51 7.56 4.94
CA VAL A 526 5.89 8.95 4.99
C VAL A 526 4.89 9.74 4.17
N VAL A 527 4.17 10.66 4.78
CA VAL A 527 3.14 11.49 4.14
C VAL A 527 3.70 12.88 3.90
N LEU A 528 3.60 13.36 2.67
CA LEU A 528 3.99 14.71 2.28
C LEU A 528 2.76 15.58 2.04
N ALA A 529 2.73 16.75 2.66
CA ALA A 529 1.81 17.83 2.32
C ALA A 529 2.57 19.12 2.00
N HIS A 530 1.96 19.94 1.15
CA HIS A 530 2.33 21.33 0.94
C HIS A 530 1.12 22.20 1.27
N HIS A 531 1.33 23.49 1.54
CA HIS A 531 0.25 24.45 1.78
C HIS A 531 -0.61 24.73 0.54
N ASP A 532 -0.17 24.34 -0.66
CA ASP A 532 -0.92 24.63 -1.89
C ASP A 532 -2.37 24.08 -1.82
N ASN A 533 -3.33 25.00 -1.93
CA ASN A 533 -4.72 24.91 -1.47
C ASN A 533 -5.56 23.69 -1.89
N ALA A 534 -5.04 22.82 -2.76
CA ALA A 534 -5.68 21.57 -3.16
C ALA A 534 -5.12 20.33 -2.45
N SER A 535 -3.86 20.34 -1.99
CA SER A 535 -3.17 19.14 -1.49
C SER A 535 -2.98 19.09 0.04
N GLY A 536 -3.00 20.24 0.72
CA GLY A 536 -2.83 20.33 2.19
C GLY A 536 -4.01 19.80 3.01
N PHE A 537 -3.73 19.17 4.15
CA PHE A 537 -4.71 18.88 5.19
C PHE A 537 -5.20 20.12 5.92
N SER A 538 -6.47 20.15 6.32
CA SER A 538 -6.92 21.09 7.35
C SER A 538 -6.46 20.65 8.74
N SER A 539 -6.44 21.55 9.72
CA SER A 539 -6.15 21.22 11.12
C SER A 539 -7.03 20.10 11.66
N ASN A 540 -8.31 20.08 11.29
CA ASN A 540 -9.23 18.99 11.69
C ASN A 540 -8.79 17.65 11.10
N GLN A 541 -8.40 17.62 9.82
CA GLN A 541 -7.94 16.38 9.18
C GLN A 541 -6.68 15.82 9.85
N ILE A 542 -5.74 16.69 10.23
CA ILE A 542 -4.53 16.31 10.96
C ILE A 542 -4.88 15.72 12.33
N ALA A 543 -5.79 16.37 13.07
CA ALA A 543 -6.27 15.86 14.35
C ALA A 543 -6.97 14.51 14.21
N TRP A 544 -7.82 14.33 13.18
CA TRP A 544 -8.49 13.05 12.90
C TRP A 544 -7.48 11.94 12.58
N ILE A 545 -6.44 12.25 11.80
CA ILE A 545 -5.36 11.30 11.48
C ILE A 545 -4.64 10.86 12.77
N ALA A 546 -4.21 11.81 13.60
CA ALA A 546 -3.48 11.52 14.83
C ALA A 546 -4.31 10.70 15.83
N ASP A 547 -5.57 11.09 16.05
CA ASP A 547 -6.51 10.37 16.91
C ASP A 547 -6.73 8.92 16.44
N GLU A 548 -6.93 8.74 15.14
CA GLU A 548 -7.19 7.41 14.57
C GLU A 548 -5.97 6.50 14.64
N LEU A 549 -4.77 7.01 14.34
CA LEU A 549 -3.52 6.26 14.51
C LEU A 549 -3.31 5.86 15.97
N GLY A 550 -3.62 6.75 16.91
CA GLY A 550 -3.58 6.48 18.35
C GLY A 550 -4.52 5.33 18.76
N LYS A 551 -5.77 5.34 18.29
CA LYS A 551 -6.74 4.25 18.52
C LYS A 551 -6.28 2.91 17.95
N MET A 552 -5.55 2.94 16.85
CA MET A 552 -5.00 1.75 16.20
C MET A 552 -3.69 1.25 16.82
N GLY A 553 -3.07 2.05 17.69
CA GLY A 553 -1.75 1.76 18.25
C GLY A 553 -0.61 1.90 17.24
N MET A 554 -0.81 2.62 16.14
CA MET A 554 0.25 2.89 15.16
C MET A 554 1.01 4.17 15.57
N PRO A 555 2.34 4.11 15.78
CA PRO A 555 3.13 5.30 16.07
C PRO A 555 3.05 6.36 14.96
N LEU A 556 2.57 7.55 15.32
CA LEU A 556 2.82 8.80 14.58
C LEU A 556 4.08 9.43 15.15
N ILE A 557 5.14 9.54 14.35
CA ILE A 557 6.46 10.03 14.76
C ILE A 557 7.06 10.98 13.72
N THR A 558 8.08 11.74 14.12
CA THR A 558 8.87 12.56 13.20
C THR A 558 9.72 11.69 12.27
N TYR A 559 10.13 12.24 11.13
CA TYR A 559 11.02 11.55 10.20
C TYR A 559 12.38 11.29 10.84
N LYS A 560 12.89 12.21 11.66
CA LYS A 560 14.10 11.97 12.46
C LYS A 560 13.96 10.77 13.39
N ASP A 561 12.86 10.66 14.13
CA ASP A 561 12.63 9.53 15.03
C ASP A 561 12.45 8.22 14.26
N TYR A 562 11.82 8.27 13.09
CA TYR A 562 11.69 7.13 12.19
C TYR A 562 13.07 6.62 11.74
N VAL A 563 13.93 7.53 11.26
CA VAL A 563 15.31 7.23 10.87
C VAL A 563 16.13 6.71 12.06
N ASN A 564 16.01 7.32 13.24
CA ASN A 564 16.71 6.87 14.45
C ASN A 564 16.28 5.46 14.85
N THR A 565 14.99 5.15 14.74
CA THR A 565 14.46 3.81 15.02
C THR A 565 15.05 2.77 14.08
N ILE A 566 15.26 3.13 12.82
CA ILE A 566 15.92 2.27 11.83
C ILE A 566 17.41 2.11 12.13
N LEU A 567 18.12 3.21 12.39
CA LEU A 567 19.58 3.22 12.58
C LEU A 567 20.04 2.58 13.88
N THR A 568 19.23 2.63 14.93
CA THR A 568 19.54 2.00 16.23
C THR A 568 19.30 0.49 16.22
N ASP A 569 18.67 -0.03 15.17
CA ASP A 569 18.34 -1.44 15.03
C ASP A 569 19.40 -2.18 14.20
N VAL A 570 19.84 -3.35 14.67
CA VAL A 570 21.02 -4.11 14.17
C VAL A 570 20.81 -4.77 12.79
N HIS A 571 19.87 -4.30 12.00
CA HIS A 571 19.43 -4.92 10.74
C HIS A 571 19.76 -4.09 9.49
N THR A 572 20.78 -3.25 9.52
CA THR A 572 21.29 -2.57 8.34
C THR A 572 22.15 -3.53 7.49
N SER A 573 22.07 -3.42 6.16
CA SER A 573 22.98 -4.10 5.24
C SER A 573 24.44 -3.68 5.48
N ALA A 574 25.38 -4.35 4.81
CA ALA A 574 26.81 -4.03 4.87
C ALA A 574 27.12 -2.60 4.39
N ASP A 575 26.25 -1.99 3.59
CA ASP A 575 26.40 -0.58 3.21
C ASP A 575 26.10 0.36 4.39
N GLY A 576 25.24 -0.04 5.34
CA GLY A 576 24.85 0.76 6.50
C GLY A 576 23.60 1.64 6.30
N TYR A 577 22.92 1.54 5.15
CA TYR A 577 21.79 2.40 4.75
C TYR A 577 20.54 1.62 4.36
N THR A 578 20.67 0.37 3.93
CA THR A 578 19.51 -0.46 3.64
C THR A 578 19.05 -1.18 4.90
N TYR A 579 17.89 -0.81 5.44
CA TYR A 579 17.26 -1.57 6.50
C TYR A 579 16.71 -2.88 5.92
N THR A 580 17.06 -3.98 6.56
CA THR A 580 16.79 -5.35 6.09
C THR A 580 16.00 -6.17 7.12
N LYS A 581 15.43 -5.52 8.14
CA LYS A 581 14.67 -6.25 9.15
C LYS A 581 13.42 -6.84 8.53
N SER A 582 13.36 -8.16 8.50
CA SER A 582 12.13 -8.88 8.19
C SER A 582 11.33 -9.06 9.48
N TYR A 583 10.05 -8.71 9.43
CA TYR A 583 9.10 -9.01 10.49
C TYR A 583 8.45 -10.34 10.15
N ALA A 584 8.56 -11.32 11.05
CA ALA A 584 7.91 -12.60 10.85
C ALA A 584 6.39 -12.40 10.82
N TRP A 585 5.78 -12.65 9.66
CA TRP A 585 4.33 -12.63 9.51
C TRP A 585 3.70 -13.84 10.20
N VAL A 586 3.36 -13.67 11.48
CA VAL A 586 2.75 -14.71 12.32
C VAL A 586 1.48 -14.16 12.98
N PRO A 587 0.42 -13.87 12.18
CA PRO A 587 -0.85 -13.38 12.72
C PRO A 587 -1.58 -14.47 13.51
N ASP A 588 -2.37 -14.05 14.49
CA ASP A 588 -3.39 -14.86 15.15
C ASP A 588 -4.72 -14.10 15.09
N PHE A 589 -5.54 -14.49 14.11
CA PHE A 589 -6.83 -13.87 13.83
C PHE A 589 -7.95 -14.35 14.76
N SER A 590 -7.65 -15.13 15.81
CA SER A 590 -8.63 -15.43 16.85
C SER A 590 -9.08 -14.15 17.55
N LEU A 591 -10.34 -14.11 18.01
CA LEU A 591 -10.92 -12.92 18.63
C LEU A 591 -10.53 -12.83 20.11
N LYS A 592 -10.21 -11.61 20.59
CA LYS A 592 -10.14 -11.32 22.02
C LYS A 592 -11.55 -11.23 22.61
N SER A 593 -11.66 -11.40 23.93
CA SER A 593 -12.92 -11.28 24.68
C SER A 593 -13.62 -9.93 24.52
N SER A 594 -12.88 -8.88 24.15
CA SER A 594 -13.40 -7.52 23.90
C SER A 594 -13.80 -7.28 22.45
N SER A 595 -13.76 -8.29 21.58
CA SER A 595 -14.05 -8.13 20.17
C SER A 595 -15.53 -7.81 19.92
N PRO A 596 -15.84 -6.80 19.09
CA PRO A 596 -17.23 -6.53 18.70
C PRO A 596 -17.76 -7.61 17.74
N CYS A 597 -16.91 -8.48 17.20
CA CYS A 597 -17.30 -9.56 16.30
C CYS A 597 -17.95 -10.76 17.01
N ILE A 598 -17.86 -10.82 18.34
CA ILE A 598 -18.38 -11.94 19.14
C ILE A 598 -19.92 -11.90 19.16
N ASN A 599 -20.57 -13.01 18.85
CA ASN A 599 -22.02 -13.19 18.76
C ASN A 599 -22.72 -12.15 17.86
N ALA A 600 -22.00 -11.57 16.89
CA ALA A 600 -22.50 -10.50 16.04
C ALA A 600 -22.87 -10.97 14.63
N GLY A 601 -22.70 -12.26 14.32
CA GLY A 601 -23.03 -12.86 13.04
C GLY A 601 -24.49 -13.29 12.91
N THR A 602 -24.76 -14.08 11.87
CA THR A 602 -26.05 -14.70 11.61
C THR A 602 -25.89 -16.17 11.21
N ASN A 603 -26.88 -17.01 11.48
CA ASN A 603 -26.81 -18.43 11.13
C ASN A 603 -26.87 -18.61 9.60
N VAL A 604 -25.79 -19.14 9.04
CA VAL A 604 -25.64 -19.42 7.60
C VAL A 604 -25.54 -20.93 7.30
N GLY A 605 -26.07 -21.78 8.19
CA GLY A 605 -26.04 -23.25 8.05
C GLY A 605 -24.73 -23.90 8.46
N LEU A 606 -23.88 -23.12 9.12
CA LEU A 606 -22.53 -23.43 9.54
C LEU A 606 -22.52 -23.87 11.01
N THR A 607 -21.74 -24.90 11.37
CA THR A 607 -21.76 -25.51 12.72
C THR A 607 -20.43 -25.47 13.48
N THR A 608 -19.30 -25.21 12.80
CA THR A 608 -17.97 -25.18 13.41
C THR A 608 -17.04 -24.17 12.75
N ASP A 609 -16.12 -23.54 13.48
CA ASP A 609 -15.15 -22.58 12.92
C ASP A 609 -14.01 -23.22 12.08
N ILE A 610 -13.04 -22.40 11.65
CA ILE A 610 -11.88 -22.85 10.86
C ILE A 610 -10.99 -23.88 11.58
N LEU A 611 -11.03 -23.96 12.91
CA LEU A 611 -10.31 -24.95 13.71
C LEU A 611 -11.16 -26.20 14.01
N GLY A 612 -12.45 -26.17 13.66
CA GLY A 612 -13.39 -27.25 13.95
C GLY A 612 -14.08 -27.10 15.31
N ASN A 613 -13.95 -25.96 15.98
CA ASN A 613 -14.67 -25.71 17.23
C ASN A 613 -16.14 -25.49 16.94
N SER A 614 -17.05 -26.05 17.74
CA SER A 614 -18.49 -25.79 17.59
C SER A 614 -18.82 -24.31 17.81
N ILE A 615 -19.74 -23.80 16.98
CA ILE A 615 -20.34 -22.47 17.15
C ILE A 615 -21.22 -22.48 18.41
N LYS A 616 -21.10 -21.45 19.25
CA LYS A 616 -21.81 -21.30 20.52
C LYS A 616 -22.79 -20.13 20.46
N GLY A 617 -24.06 -20.44 20.23
CA GLY A 617 -25.10 -19.41 20.17
C GLY A 617 -25.13 -18.73 18.80
N THR A 618 -25.07 -17.39 18.79
CA THR A 618 -25.01 -16.63 17.54
C THR A 618 -23.58 -16.72 16.99
N PRO A 619 -23.37 -17.07 15.71
CA PRO A 619 -22.02 -17.16 15.16
C PRO A 619 -21.23 -15.87 15.33
N ASP A 620 -19.92 -15.99 15.52
CA ASP A 620 -19.03 -14.84 15.44
C ASP A 620 -18.83 -14.39 13.98
N ILE A 621 -18.51 -13.11 13.81
CA ILE A 621 -18.03 -12.56 12.54
C ILE A 621 -16.56 -12.94 12.38
N GLY A 622 -16.20 -13.59 11.28
CA GLY A 622 -14.84 -14.00 10.94
C GLY A 622 -14.68 -15.52 10.80
N ALA A 623 -13.45 -15.97 10.58
CA ALA A 623 -13.11 -17.39 10.42
C ALA A 623 -13.04 -18.18 11.75
N TYR A 624 -12.90 -17.50 12.87
CA TYR A 624 -12.76 -18.09 14.20
C TYR A 624 -14.01 -17.87 15.03
N GLU A 625 -14.35 -18.85 15.86
CA GLU A 625 -15.35 -18.71 16.92
C GLU A 625 -14.64 -18.52 18.26
N TYR A 626 -14.96 -17.45 18.97
CA TYR A 626 -14.49 -17.18 20.31
C TYR A 626 -15.04 -18.22 21.29
N GLN A 627 -14.14 -19.05 21.83
CA GLN A 627 -14.55 -20.16 22.68
C GLN A 627 -14.91 -19.77 24.12
N GLY A 628 -14.82 -18.47 24.48
CA GLY A 628 -14.80 -18.03 25.87
C GLY A 628 -13.47 -18.41 26.51
N GLY A 629 -12.87 -17.48 27.24
CA GLY A 629 -11.90 -17.87 28.26
C GLY A 629 -12.68 -18.69 29.28
N GLY A 630 -12.79 -19.99 29.05
CA GLY A 630 -13.26 -20.94 30.04
C GLY A 630 -12.27 -20.85 31.18
N GLY A 631 -12.51 -19.92 32.09
CA GLY A 631 -11.90 -19.91 33.40
C GLY A 631 -12.33 -21.21 34.07
N THR A 632 -11.64 -22.29 33.76
CA THR A 632 -11.34 -23.27 34.78
C THR A 632 -10.52 -22.50 35.80
N GLY A 633 -11.21 -21.83 36.73
CA GLY A 633 -10.58 -21.32 37.94
C GLY A 633 -9.80 -22.49 38.53
N GLY A 634 -8.48 -22.37 38.47
CA GLY A 634 -7.57 -23.17 39.27
C GLY A 634 -7.67 -22.76 40.72
#